data_AF-A0A2P2KD06-F1
#
_entry.id   AF-A0A2P2KD06-F1
#
_cell.length_a   1.000
_cell.length_b   1.000
_cell.length_c   1.000
_cell.angle_alpha   90.00
_cell.angle_beta   90.00
_cell.angle_gamma   90.00
#
_symmetry.space_group_name_H-M   'P 1'
#
loop_
_entity.id
_entity.type
_entity.pdbx_description
1 polymer ?
#
loop_
_entity_poly.entity_id
_entity_poly.type
_entity_poly.pdbx_seq_one_letter_code
_entity_poly.pdbx_strand_id
1 'polypeptide(L)' 'MLFPKEEEYIEWFQKAGFRDVQLKRIGPKWYRGVRRHGLIMGCSVTGVKPASGDSPLQVIILDLLIV' A
#
# COMPACT_ATOMS: atom_id res chain seq x y z
N MET A 1 -14.48 -9.57 -6.83
CA MET A 1 -14.56 -8.09 -6.64
C MET A 1 -13.44 -7.48 -7.47
N LEU A 2 -13.67 -6.39 -8.20
CA LEU A 2 -12.65 -5.80 -9.12
C LEU A 2 -11.47 -5.19 -8.36
N PHE A 3 -11.70 -4.76 -7.12
CA PHE A 3 -10.69 -4.21 -6.24
C PHE A 3 -10.58 -5.06 -4.96
N PRO A 4 -9.38 -5.17 -4.38
CA PRO A 4 -9.20 -5.72 -3.04
C PRO A 4 -10.02 -4.96 -1.99
N LYS A 5 -10.32 -5.63 -0.89
CA LYS A 5 -10.93 -5.03 0.29
C LYS A 5 -9.91 -4.18 1.04
N GLU A 6 -10.41 -3.24 1.85
CA GLU A 6 -9.60 -2.37 2.71
C GLU A 6 -8.63 -3.19 3.59
N GLU A 7 -9.09 -4.33 4.10
CA GLU A 7 -8.32 -5.20 4.98
C GLU A 7 -7.15 -5.89 4.25
N GLU A 8 -7.33 -6.25 2.97
CA GLU A 8 -6.29 -6.90 2.16
C GLU A 8 -5.10 -5.96 1.89
N TYR A 9 -5.37 -4.67 1.67
CA TYR A 9 -4.29 -3.69 1.50
C TYR A 9 -3.44 -3.54 2.76
N ILE A 10 -4.07 -3.54 3.94
CA ILE A 10 -3.35 -3.44 5.22
C ILE A 10 -2.44 -4.66 5.39
N GLU A 11 -2.98 -5.86 5.13
CA GLU A 11 -2.22 -7.11 5.22
C GLU A 11 -1.02 -7.11 4.28
N TRP A 12 -1.17 -6.66 3.03
CA TRP A 12 -0.08 -6.58 2.08
C TRP A 12 1.03 -5.61 2.51
N PHE A 13 0.67 -4.44 3.05
CA PHE A 13 1.66 -3.48 3.57
C PHE A 13 2.44 -4.06 4.75
N GLN A 14 1.75 -4.72 5.68
CA GLN A 14 2.40 -5.38 6.81
C GLN A 14 3.33 -6.51 6.36
N LYS A 15 2.90 -7.36 5.42
CA LYS A 15 3.74 -8.43 4.84
C LYS A 15 4.95 -7.89 4.09
N ALA A 16 4.83 -6.72 3.46
CA ALA A 16 5.94 -6.03 2.81
C ALA A 16 6.91 -5.31 3.80
N GLY A 17 6.67 -5.45 5.10
CA GLY A 17 7.53 -4.92 6.16
C GLY A 17 7.27 -3.46 6.53
N PHE A 18 6.16 -2.87 6.09
CA PHE A 18 5.75 -1.55 6.56
C PHE A 18 5.22 -1.64 8.00
N ARG A 19 5.57 -0.65 8.81
CA ARG A 19 5.10 -0.45 10.19
C ARG A 19 4.13 0.72 10.24
N ASP A 20 3.37 0.82 11.33
CA ASP A 20 2.40 1.90 11.57
C ASP A 20 1.43 2.10 10.39
N VAL A 21 0.95 0.99 9.84
CA VAL A 21 0.06 0.99 8.67
C VAL A 21 -1.28 1.61 9.06
N GLN A 22 -1.67 2.67 8.35
CA GLN A 22 -2.91 3.40 8.57
C GLN A 22 -3.75 3.38 7.29
N LEU A 23 -5.06 3.22 7.47
CA LEU A 23 -6.04 3.35 6.39
C LEU A 23 -6.82 4.64 6.57
N LYS A 24 -6.78 5.50 5.56
CA LYS A 24 -7.52 6.75 5.52
C LYS A 24 -8.54 6.70 4.38
N ARG A 25 -9.81 6.83 4.73
CA ARG A 25 -10.88 6.98 3.74
C ARG A 25 -10.85 8.39 3.18
N ILE A 26 -10.89 8.49 1.85
CA ILE A 26 -10.91 9.76 1.13
C ILE A 26 -12.35 10.01 0.71
N GLY A 27 -12.89 11.12 1.22
CA GLY A 27 -14.23 11.58 0.86
C GLY A 27 -14.50 12.95 1.49
N PRO A 28 -15.46 13.71 0.93
CA PRO A 28 -15.92 14.96 1.54
C PRO A 28 -16.48 14.71 2.95
N LYS A 29 -16.25 15.64 3.90
CA LYS A 29 -16.75 15.49 5.29
C LYS A 29 -18.28 15.34 5.38
N TRP A 30 -19.00 15.92 4.43
CA TRP A 30 -20.46 15.83 4.34
C TRP A 30 -20.95 14.51 3.72
N TYR A 31 -20.04 13.72 3.15
CA TYR A 31 -20.35 12.44 2.55
C TYR A 31 -20.40 11.33 3.61
N ARG A 32 -21.55 10.66 3.73
CA ARG A 32 -21.83 9.66 4.78
C ARG A 32 -22.09 8.25 4.21
N GLY A 33 -21.55 7.94 3.02
CA GLY A 33 -21.81 6.69 2.32
C GLY A 33 -21.64 5.45 3.20
N VAL A 34 -22.72 4.68 3.34
CA VAL A 34 -22.77 3.38 4.05
C VAL A 34 -22.50 2.26 3.06
N ARG A 35 -21.76 1.23 3.47
CA ARG A 35 -21.23 0.12 2.65
C ARG A 35 -22.26 -0.73 1.88
N ARG A 36 -23.56 -0.42 1.93
CA ARG A 36 -24.58 -1.25 1.25
C ARG A 36 -24.57 -1.03 -0.27
N HIS A 37 -24.41 0.19 -0.76
CA HIS A 37 -23.99 0.52 -2.15
C HIS A 37 -23.18 1.85 -2.23
N GLY A 38 -22.74 2.39 -1.09
CA GLY A 38 -22.11 3.71 -0.96
C GLY A 38 -20.63 3.73 -1.34
N LEU A 39 -20.35 4.27 -2.52
CA LEU A 39 -19.00 4.50 -3.03
C LEU A 39 -18.19 5.37 -2.07
N ILE A 40 -17.24 4.77 -1.34
CA ILE A 40 -16.09 5.52 -0.86
C ILE A 40 -15.32 5.91 -2.13
N MET A 41 -15.05 7.19 -2.35
CA MET A 41 -14.33 7.65 -3.55
C MET A 41 -12.96 6.98 -3.69
N GLY A 42 -12.32 6.71 -2.55
CA GLY A 42 -11.15 5.86 -2.46
C GLY A 42 -10.66 5.71 -1.03
N CYS A 43 -9.71 4.80 -0.81
CA CYS A 43 -8.92 4.75 0.41
C CYS A 43 -7.45 4.98 0.05
N SER A 44 -6.72 5.57 1.00
CA SER A 44 -5.27 5.62 0.98
C SER A 44 -4.75 4.76 2.12
N VAL A 45 -3.74 3.96 1.82
CA VAL A 45 -3.02 3.16 2.81
C VAL A 45 -1.60 3.72 2.89
N THR A 46 -1.20 4.10 4.08
CA THR A 46 0.12 4.67 4.38
C THR A 46 0.82 3.81 5.41
N GLY A 47 2.14 3.76 5.38
CA GLY A 47 2.94 3.09 6.39
C GLY A 47 4.39 3.56 6.33
N VAL A 48 5.14 3.32 7.40
CA VAL A 48 6.56 3.65 7.50
C VAL A 48 7.37 2.42 7.12
N LYS A 49 8.26 2.54 6.14
CA LYS A 49 9.24 1.49 5.82
C LYS A 49 10.59 1.85 6.43
N PRO A 50 11.01 1.22 7.54
CA PRO A 50 12.18 1.67 8.30
C PRO A 50 13.51 1.42 7.58
N ALA A 51 13.54 0.47 6.66
CA ALA A 51 14.69 0.18 5.81
C ALA A 51 14.22 0.02 4.37
N SER A 52 15.01 0.55 3.43
CA SER A 52 14.87 0.18 2.03
C SER A 52 15.14 -1.32 1.88
N GLY A 53 14.30 -2.01 1.12
CA GLY A 53 14.65 -3.37 0.68
C GLY A 53 15.71 -3.29 -0.41
N ASP A 54 16.24 -4.46 -0.80
CA ASP A 54 17.22 -4.54 -1.88
C ASP A 54 16.66 -3.94 -3.17
N SER A 55 17.46 -3.10 -3.81
CA SER A 55 17.07 -2.50 -5.08
C SER A 55 17.30 -3.51 -6.20
N PRO A 56 16.31 -3.74 -7.09
CA PRO A 56 16.51 -4.56 -8.28
C PRO A 56 17.69 -4.11 -9.16
N LEU A 57 18.08 -2.83 -9.06
CA LEU A 57 19.20 -2.25 -9.81
C LEU A 57 20.57 -2.65 -9.26
N GLN A 58 20.67 -3.13 -8.02
CA GLN A 58 21.94 -3.57 -7.46
C GLN A 58 22.47 -4.84 -8.13
N VAL A 59 21.58 -5.70 -8.66
CA VAL A 59 21.97 -6.95 -9.36
C VAL A 59 22.71 -6.63 -10.68
N ILE A 60 22.29 -5.58 -11.39
CA ILE A 60 22.89 -5.21 -12.69
C ILE A 60 24.35 -4.74 -12.55
N ILE A 61 24.73 -4.16 -11.41
CA ILE A 61 26.09 -3.64 -11.22
C ILE A 61 27.10 -4.75 -10.90
N LEU A 62 26.70 -5.80 -10.16
CA LEU A 62 27.59 -6.92 -9.86
C LEU A 62 27.86 -7.80 -11.08
N ASP A 63 26.87 -8.01 -11.96
CA ASP A 63 27.06 -8.80 -13.18
C ASP A 63 27.97 -8.11 -14.21
N LEU A 64 28.04 -6.77 -14.20
CA LEU A 64 28.88 -5.99 -15.11
C LEU A 64 30.36 -5.90 -14.67
N LEU A 65 30.66 -6.19 -13.40
CA LEU A 65 32.00 -6.09 -12.83
C LEU A 65 32.78 -7.43 -12.86
N ILE A 66 32.12 -8.51 -13.30
CA ILE A 66 32.69 -9.88 -13.37
C ILE A 66 33.00 -10.30 -14.81
N VAL A 67 32.82 -9.41 -15.80
CA VAL A 67 33.27 -9.60 -17.20
C VAL A 67 34.46 -8.70 -17.53
#